data_AF-A0A4V5UVM5-F1
#
_entry.id   AF-A0A4V5UVM5-F1
#
_cell.length_a   1.000
_cell.length_b   1.000
_cell.length_c   1.000
_cell.angle_alpha   90.00
_cell.angle_beta   90.00
_cell.angle_gamma   90.00
#
_symmetry.space_group_name_H-M   'P 1'
#
loop_
_entity.id
_entity.type
_entity.pdbx_description
1 polymer ?
#
loop_
_entity_poly.entity_id
_entity_poly.type
_entity_poly.pdbx_seq_one_letter_code
_entity_poly.pdbx_strand_id
1 'polypeptide(L)'
;MAEKIPIVDLNNELLIHIGGEATKKHSIPWDMLRNVGDKLQALLITLAKYSLDQNEVVNLNNVTIDFTGFYQGSAVPSWSLNRQPVPTLFDADDILIKSLSKDFSRLMYNVDKGNYQAIADAYNTNEVKNEVVTKVFDFTNAAGTAPIQIVRRKKNNKGFAKIYNIRRLKKEVYEQLIAKDKNVNLVANTPDQTAVGKIVVKTTKSGRLSKKPSEIYPEKEAVLSLKLEQIVTLERKYLFNAPVFFQFYPEGKGIIIENEQLDLFAAGKSLEEAKFDLFQQFDFSYQRFSQLEDEKLSLRLRKVKTYYKLIVKDVING
;
A
#
# COMPACT_ATOMS: atom_id res chain seq x y z
N MET A 1 27.25 19.42 -15.30
CA MET A 1 25.96 19.03 -15.92
C MET A 1 25.44 17.82 -15.14
N ALA A 2 24.23 17.87 -14.58
CA ALA A 2 23.68 16.71 -13.87
C ALA A 2 23.40 15.58 -14.89
N GLU A 3 23.90 14.37 -14.62
CA GLU A 3 23.69 13.20 -15.47
C GLU A 3 22.19 12.87 -15.51
N LYS A 4 21.58 12.84 -16.69
CA LYS A 4 20.13 12.65 -16.84
C LYS A 4 19.79 11.17 -16.64
N ILE A 5 19.19 10.84 -15.49
CA ILE A 5 18.75 9.47 -15.16
C ILE A 5 17.58 9.06 -16.08
N PRO A 6 17.68 7.95 -16.83
CA PRO A 6 16.56 7.41 -17.59
C PRO A 6 15.39 7.01 -16.68
N ILE A 7 14.18 7.49 -16.96
CA ILE A 7 13.01 7.12 -16.14
C ILE A 7 12.39 5.83 -16.67
N VAL A 8 12.15 4.88 -15.77
CA VAL A 8 11.29 3.72 -15.96
C VAL A 8 9.94 4.08 -15.38
N ASP A 9 8.94 4.26 -16.25
CA ASP A 9 7.57 4.59 -15.85
C ASP A 9 6.81 3.31 -15.55
N LEU A 10 6.48 3.10 -14.27
CA LEU A 10 5.81 1.89 -13.79
C LEU A 10 4.31 1.83 -14.15
N ASN A 11 3.73 2.92 -14.67
CA ASN A 11 2.40 2.85 -15.30
C ASN A 11 2.43 2.04 -16.60
N ASN A 12 3.60 1.91 -17.20
CA ASN A 12 3.81 1.09 -18.38
C ASN A 12 4.37 -0.30 -17.99
N GLU A 13 4.38 -1.20 -18.97
CA GLU A 13 5.01 -2.51 -18.79
C GLU A 13 6.50 -2.40 -18.46
N LEU A 14 6.90 -3.05 -17.37
CA LEU A 14 8.29 -3.28 -17.00
C LEU A 14 8.79 -4.53 -17.71
N LEU A 15 9.80 -4.35 -18.57
CA LEU A 15 10.38 -5.44 -19.36
C LEU A 15 11.74 -5.82 -18.79
N ILE A 16 11.91 -7.09 -18.42
CA ILE A 16 13.19 -7.60 -17.92
C ILE A 16 13.70 -8.65 -18.88
N HIS A 17 14.87 -8.39 -19.47
CA HIS A 17 15.60 -9.38 -20.23
C HIS A 17 16.44 -10.24 -19.30
N ILE A 18 16.23 -11.56 -19.35
CA ILE A 18 17.00 -12.55 -18.60
C ILE A 18 17.86 -13.32 -19.60
N GLY A 19 19.17 -13.07 -19.58
CA GLY A 19 20.13 -13.72 -20.46
C GLY A 19 20.70 -15.02 -19.88
N GLY A 20 21.65 -15.60 -20.59
CA GLY A 20 22.35 -16.80 -20.16
C GLY A 20 22.00 -18.04 -20.99
N GLU A 21 22.65 -19.15 -20.68
CA GLU A 21 22.52 -20.40 -21.44
C GLU A 21 21.11 -21.00 -21.38
N ALA A 22 20.50 -20.95 -20.20
CA ALA A 22 19.13 -21.41 -19.97
C ALA A 22 18.08 -20.65 -20.79
N THR A 23 18.42 -19.45 -21.32
CA THR A 23 17.50 -18.60 -22.07
C THR A 23 17.81 -18.45 -23.55
N LYS A 24 18.87 -19.12 -24.04
CA LYS A 24 19.28 -19.14 -25.46
C LYS A 24 18.19 -19.60 -26.43
N LYS A 25 17.25 -20.45 -25.97
CA LYS A 25 16.12 -20.95 -26.76
C LYS A 25 14.84 -20.13 -26.58
N HIS A 26 14.95 -18.85 -26.20
CA HIS A 26 13.80 -17.97 -25.93
C HIS A 26 12.83 -18.53 -24.89
N SER A 27 13.36 -19.28 -23.94
CA SER A 27 12.62 -19.87 -22.81
C SER A 27 13.22 -19.39 -21.50
N ILE A 28 12.44 -19.41 -20.44
CA ILE A 28 12.91 -19.10 -19.09
C ILE A 28 12.38 -20.20 -18.17
N PRO A 29 13.24 -20.83 -17.34
CA PRO A 29 12.78 -21.79 -16.35
C PRO A 29 11.72 -21.15 -15.44
N TRP A 30 10.63 -21.87 -15.17
CA TRP A 30 9.52 -21.36 -14.38
C TRP A 30 9.95 -20.82 -13.01
N ASP A 31 10.81 -21.54 -12.29
CA ASP A 31 11.30 -21.12 -10.98
C ASP A 31 12.10 -19.80 -11.05
N MET A 32 12.86 -19.60 -12.12
CA MET A 32 13.59 -18.36 -12.35
C MET A 32 12.65 -17.19 -12.64
N LEU A 33 11.66 -17.41 -13.51
CA LEU A 33 10.64 -16.40 -13.82
C LEU A 33 9.88 -15.98 -12.56
N ARG A 34 9.39 -16.96 -11.80
CA ARG A 34 8.67 -16.75 -10.54
C ARG A 34 9.53 -16.00 -9.54
N ASN A 35 10.76 -16.45 -9.30
CA ASN A 35 11.65 -15.80 -8.33
C ASN A 35 11.98 -14.35 -8.72
N VAL A 36 12.23 -14.06 -10.00
CA VAL A 36 12.44 -12.69 -10.47
C VAL A 36 11.20 -11.82 -10.23
N GLY A 37 10.00 -12.34 -10.52
CA GLY A 37 8.74 -11.66 -10.23
C GLY A 37 8.54 -11.39 -8.74
N ASP A 38 8.67 -12.42 -7.90
CA ASP A 38 8.48 -12.33 -6.45
C ASP A 38 9.44 -11.31 -5.81
N LYS A 39 10.72 -11.34 -6.21
CA LYS A 39 11.72 -10.39 -5.68
C LYS A 39 11.54 -8.98 -6.21
N LEU A 40 11.11 -8.82 -7.46
CA LEU A 40 10.74 -7.51 -8.01
C LEU A 40 9.55 -6.91 -7.26
N GLN A 41 8.49 -7.69 -7.06
CA GLN A 41 7.31 -7.25 -6.32
C GLN A 41 7.68 -6.82 -4.90
N ALA A 42 8.45 -7.65 -4.20
CA ALA A 42 8.90 -7.34 -2.84
C ALA A 42 9.70 -6.03 -2.79
N LEU A 43 10.57 -5.78 -3.78
CA LEU A 43 11.31 -4.53 -3.89
C LEU A 43 10.38 -3.32 -4.12
N LEU A 44 9.44 -3.43 -5.07
CA LEU A 44 8.50 -2.34 -5.37
C LEU A 44 7.62 -1.98 -4.18
N ILE A 45 7.09 -2.99 -3.47
CA ILE A 45 6.29 -2.79 -2.26
C ILE A 45 7.12 -2.12 -1.16
N THR A 46 8.36 -2.59 -0.91
CA THR A 46 9.24 -1.97 0.08
C THR A 46 9.57 -0.52 -0.29
N LEU A 47 9.83 -0.21 -1.55
CA LEU A 47 10.03 1.18 -1.99
C LEU A 47 8.77 2.03 -1.81
N ALA A 48 7.58 1.50 -2.13
CA ALA A 48 6.32 2.22 -1.96
C ALA A 48 6.04 2.57 -0.50
N LYS A 49 6.32 1.65 0.43
CA LYS A 49 6.19 1.89 1.88
C LYS A 49 6.99 3.11 2.36
N TYR A 50 8.15 3.35 1.78
CA TYR A 50 9.07 4.42 2.21
C TYR A 50 9.11 5.63 1.26
N SER A 51 8.45 5.54 0.11
CA SER A 51 8.26 6.64 -0.84
C SER A 51 7.21 7.65 -0.36
N LEU A 52 6.40 7.29 0.64
CA LEU A 52 5.26 8.07 1.06
C LEU A 52 5.59 8.88 2.32
N ASP A 53 5.13 10.13 2.33
CA ASP A 53 4.95 10.83 3.58
C ASP A 53 3.90 10.06 4.41
N GLN A 54 4.14 9.91 5.72
CA GLN A 54 3.32 9.11 6.66
C GLN A 54 1.83 9.49 6.73
N ASN A 55 1.41 10.49 5.95
CA ASN A 55 0.10 11.11 5.98
C ASN A 55 -0.75 10.78 4.74
N GLU A 56 -0.41 9.81 3.88
CA GLU A 56 -1.30 9.40 2.77
C GLU A 56 -1.76 7.95 2.93
N VAL A 57 -3.08 7.73 2.98
CA VAL A 57 -3.66 6.38 2.95
C VAL A 57 -3.57 5.88 1.50
N VAL A 58 -2.60 5.01 1.24
CA VAL A 58 -2.46 4.32 -0.04
C VAL A 58 -2.81 2.85 0.11
N ASN A 59 -3.26 2.24 -0.98
CA ASN A 59 -3.42 0.80 -1.01
C ASN A 59 -2.17 0.17 -1.63
N LEU A 60 -1.31 -0.43 -0.80
CA LEU A 60 -0.10 -1.12 -1.30
C LEU A 60 -0.42 -2.28 -2.26
N ASN A 61 -1.66 -2.79 -2.26
CA ASN A 61 -2.09 -3.78 -3.25
C ASN A 61 -2.17 -3.21 -4.67
N ASN A 62 -2.15 -1.89 -4.85
CA ASN A 62 -2.05 -1.26 -6.17
C ASN A 62 -0.62 -1.29 -6.73
N VAL A 63 0.37 -1.62 -5.89
CA VAL A 63 1.79 -1.75 -6.25
C VAL A 63 2.18 -3.21 -6.53
N THR A 64 1.26 -4.17 -6.35
CA THR A 64 1.51 -5.56 -6.77
C THR A 64 1.69 -5.62 -8.28
N ILE A 65 2.40 -6.65 -8.75
CA ILE A 65 2.69 -6.81 -10.17
C ILE A 65 1.96 -8.02 -10.73
N ASP A 66 1.41 -7.84 -11.92
CA ASP A 66 0.85 -8.90 -12.73
C ASP A 66 1.89 -9.32 -13.77
N PHE A 67 2.06 -10.63 -13.96
CA PHE A 67 2.78 -11.15 -15.12
C PHE A 67 1.91 -11.01 -16.36
N THR A 68 2.37 -10.22 -17.33
CA THR A 68 1.56 -9.83 -18.51
C THR A 68 1.89 -10.64 -19.76
N GLY A 69 2.99 -11.38 -19.74
CA GLY A 69 3.34 -12.32 -20.81
C GLY A 69 4.79 -12.24 -21.26
N PHE A 70 5.03 -12.84 -22.42
CA PHE A 70 6.31 -12.86 -23.13
C PHE A 70 6.14 -12.24 -24.51
N TYR A 71 7.19 -11.57 -24.97
CA TYR A 71 7.31 -11.23 -26.37
C TYR A 71 7.87 -12.42 -27.15
N GLN A 72 7.19 -12.78 -28.24
CA GLN A 72 7.53 -13.93 -29.08
C GLN A 72 9.01 -13.93 -29.47
N GLY A 73 9.68 -15.08 -29.31
CA GLY A 73 11.10 -15.23 -29.66
C GLY A 73 12.04 -14.42 -28.77
N SER A 74 11.66 -14.13 -27.52
CA SER A 74 12.53 -13.42 -26.58
C SER A 74 12.40 -13.95 -25.15
N ALA A 75 13.52 -13.96 -24.42
CA ALA A 75 13.54 -14.20 -22.98
C ALA A 75 13.31 -12.89 -22.22
N VAL A 76 12.25 -12.16 -22.62
CA VAL A 76 11.87 -10.87 -22.06
C VAL A 76 10.44 -10.97 -21.51
N PRO A 77 10.28 -11.44 -20.27
CA PRO A 77 9.03 -11.34 -19.53
C PRO A 77 8.65 -9.87 -19.30
N SER A 78 7.35 -9.67 -19.21
CA SER A 78 6.72 -8.36 -19.00
C SER A 78 5.86 -8.39 -17.75
N TRP A 79 5.97 -7.34 -16.93
CA TRP A 79 5.13 -7.12 -15.76
C TRP A 79 4.47 -5.75 -15.83
N SER A 80 3.24 -5.64 -15.33
CA SER A 80 2.59 -4.35 -15.08
C SER A 80 2.21 -4.27 -13.61
N LEU A 81 2.08 -3.06 -13.09
CA LEU A 81 1.35 -2.89 -11.83
C LEU A 81 -0.09 -3.41 -11.97
N ASN A 82 -0.73 -3.67 -10.83
CA ASN A 82 -2.10 -4.17 -10.72
C ASN A 82 -3.01 -3.51 -11.76
N ARG A 83 -3.53 -4.30 -12.71
CA ARG A 83 -4.38 -3.80 -13.81
C ARG A 83 -5.79 -3.42 -13.35
N GLN A 84 -6.16 -3.80 -12.14
CA GLN A 84 -7.43 -3.47 -11.50
C GLN A 84 -7.13 -2.81 -10.13
N PRO A 85 -6.56 -1.59 -10.14
CA PRO A 85 -6.24 -0.90 -8.90
C PRO A 85 -7.53 -0.61 -8.12
N VAL A 86 -7.47 -0.79 -6.81
CA VAL A 86 -8.54 -0.34 -5.92
C VAL A 86 -8.48 1.19 -5.87
N PRO A 87 -9.56 1.92 -6.21
CA PRO A 87 -9.53 3.37 -6.19
C PRO A 87 -9.09 3.91 -4.83
N THR A 88 -8.11 4.80 -4.81
CA THR A 88 -7.74 5.58 -3.62
C THR A 88 -8.31 6.99 -3.68
N LEU A 89 -8.37 7.63 -2.52
CA LEU A 89 -8.89 8.98 -2.40
C LEU A 89 -7.89 10.00 -2.95
N PHE A 90 -8.40 10.99 -3.68
CA PHE A 90 -7.64 12.14 -4.15
C PHE A 90 -6.41 11.81 -5.01
N ASP A 91 -6.52 10.77 -5.84
CA ASP A 91 -5.49 10.30 -6.77
C ASP A 91 -4.15 9.97 -6.09
N ALA A 92 -4.21 9.51 -4.83
CA ALA A 92 -3.01 9.17 -4.04
C ALA A 92 -2.15 8.11 -4.73
N ASP A 93 -2.75 7.12 -5.40
CA ASP A 93 -2.00 6.11 -6.16
C ASP A 93 -1.24 6.69 -7.35
N ASP A 94 -1.80 7.65 -8.09
CA ASP A 94 -1.11 8.26 -9.24
C ASP A 94 0.13 9.03 -8.78
N ILE A 95 0.03 9.70 -7.63
CA ILE A 95 1.14 10.42 -7.01
C ILE A 95 2.19 9.42 -6.53
N LEU A 96 1.75 8.37 -5.84
CA LEU A 96 2.60 7.27 -5.38
C LEU A 96 3.35 6.64 -6.54
N ILE A 97 2.67 6.22 -7.61
CA ILE A 97 3.29 5.52 -8.75
C ILE A 97 4.32 6.41 -9.44
N LYS A 98 4.06 7.72 -9.56
CA LYS A 98 5.03 8.69 -10.10
C LYS A 98 6.27 8.81 -9.22
N SER A 99 6.09 8.89 -7.90
CA SER A 99 7.20 8.93 -6.94
C SER A 99 8.00 7.63 -6.95
N LEU A 100 7.30 6.50 -6.86
CA LEU A 100 7.87 5.16 -6.93
C LEU A 100 8.65 4.93 -8.21
N SER A 101 8.13 5.36 -9.37
CA SER A 101 8.83 5.25 -10.66
C SER A 101 10.17 6.01 -10.64
N LYS A 102 10.20 7.18 -10.02
CA LYS A 102 11.41 7.99 -9.88
C LYS A 102 12.42 7.33 -8.94
N ASP A 103 11.96 6.83 -7.80
CA ASP A 103 12.83 6.19 -6.80
C ASP A 103 13.34 4.84 -7.28
N PHE A 104 12.49 4.03 -7.91
CA PHE A 104 12.90 2.82 -8.61
C PHE A 104 13.94 3.11 -9.68
N SER A 105 13.74 4.15 -10.51
CA SER A 105 14.71 4.54 -11.55
C SER A 105 16.05 4.95 -10.96
N ARG A 106 16.06 5.73 -9.87
CA ARG A 106 17.29 6.11 -9.15
C ARG A 106 18.01 4.91 -8.56
N LEU A 107 17.26 3.99 -7.96
CA LEU A 107 17.80 2.76 -7.40
C LEU A 107 18.42 1.91 -8.51
N MET A 108 17.70 1.66 -9.61
CA MET A 108 18.20 0.89 -10.75
C MET A 108 19.41 1.54 -11.43
N TYR A 109 19.48 2.87 -11.45
CA TYR A 109 20.65 3.60 -11.91
C TYR A 109 21.89 3.30 -11.05
N ASN A 110 21.74 3.32 -9.72
CA ASN A 110 22.83 2.97 -8.80
C ASN A 110 23.24 1.50 -8.93
N VAL A 111 22.28 0.59 -9.12
CA VAL A 111 22.54 -0.83 -9.40
C VAL A 111 23.31 -0.99 -10.72
N ASP A 112 22.95 -0.28 -11.78
CA ASP A 112 23.64 -0.32 -13.08
C ASP A 112 25.09 0.17 -13.01
N LYS A 113 25.36 1.16 -12.14
CA LYS A 113 26.72 1.63 -11.86
C LYS A 113 27.47 0.74 -10.83
N GLY A 114 26.76 -0.13 -10.12
CA GLY A 114 27.30 -0.92 -9.00
C GLY A 114 27.55 -0.10 -7.73
N ASN A 115 26.94 1.07 -7.60
CA ASN A 115 27.08 1.97 -6.45
C ASN A 115 26.01 1.66 -5.38
N TYR A 116 26.17 0.53 -4.69
CA TYR A 116 25.22 0.10 -3.67
C TYR A 116 25.29 0.92 -2.38
N GLN A 117 26.44 1.57 -2.11
CA GLN A 117 26.58 2.47 -0.98
C GLN A 117 25.62 3.66 -1.10
N ALA A 118 25.50 4.26 -2.30
CA ALA A 118 24.54 5.34 -2.55
C ALA A 118 23.08 4.92 -2.39
N ILE A 119 22.76 3.62 -2.50
CA ILE A 119 21.42 3.09 -2.20
C ILE A 119 21.21 3.08 -0.68
N ALA A 120 22.20 2.58 0.08
CA ALA A 120 22.13 2.54 1.53
C ALA A 120 22.08 3.95 2.15
N ASP A 121 22.86 4.89 1.62
CA ASP A 121 22.96 6.26 2.12
C ASP A 121 21.71 7.11 1.85
N ALA A 122 20.81 6.65 0.98
CA ALA A 122 19.53 7.32 0.72
C ALA A 122 18.55 7.23 1.90
N TYR A 123 18.82 6.37 2.89
CA TYR A 123 17.93 6.11 4.02
C TYR A 123 18.60 6.43 5.36
N ASN A 124 17.87 7.18 6.20
CA ASN A 124 18.39 7.73 7.44
C ASN A 124 18.39 6.74 8.62
N THR A 125 17.49 5.74 8.61
CA THR A 125 17.34 4.77 9.69
C THR A 125 17.90 3.41 9.29
N ASN A 126 18.61 2.73 10.19
CA ASN A 126 19.21 1.42 9.93
C ASN A 126 18.18 0.35 9.56
N GLU A 127 17.00 0.36 10.18
CA GLU A 127 15.92 -0.59 9.88
C GLU A 127 15.48 -0.51 8.41
N VAL A 128 15.08 0.69 7.96
CA VAL A 128 14.70 0.96 6.56
C VAL A 128 15.84 0.66 5.60
N LYS A 129 17.07 1.07 5.94
CA LYS A 129 18.27 0.80 5.15
C LYS A 129 18.47 -0.70 4.96
N ASN A 130 18.41 -1.47 6.04
CA ASN A 130 18.59 -2.92 6.02
C ASN A 130 17.49 -3.60 5.21
N GLU A 131 16.23 -3.19 5.36
CA GLU A 131 15.12 -3.75 4.58
C GLU A 131 15.33 -3.50 3.08
N VAL A 132 15.60 -2.25 2.68
CA VAL A 132 15.80 -1.90 1.26
C VAL A 132 17.02 -2.63 0.69
N VAL A 133 18.17 -2.59 1.36
CA VAL A 133 19.39 -3.27 0.91
C VAL A 133 19.16 -4.78 0.76
N THR A 134 18.39 -5.39 1.66
CA THR A 134 17.99 -6.80 1.55
C THR A 134 17.14 -7.06 0.31
N LYS A 135 16.12 -6.23 0.03
CA LYS A 135 15.31 -6.40 -1.18
C LYS A 135 16.10 -6.18 -2.47
N VAL A 136 17.06 -5.25 -2.46
CA VAL A 136 17.98 -5.05 -3.59
C VAL A 136 18.90 -6.26 -3.78
N PHE A 137 19.46 -6.79 -2.70
CA PHE A 137 20.27 -8.01 -2.76
C PHE A 137 19.48 -9.18 -3.36
N ASP A 138 18.28 -9.41 -2.85
CA ASP A 138 17.37 -10.46 -3.31
C ASP A 138 17.05 -10.31 -4.80
N PHE A 139 16.63 -9.12 -5.23
CA PHE A 139 16.25 -8.87 -6.62
C PHE A 139 17.45 -8.99 -7.58
N THR A 140 18.60 -8.40 -7.23
CA THR A 140 19.79 -8.46 -8.09
C THR A 140 20.35 -9.87 -8.24
N ASN A 141 20.04 -10.79 -7.32
CA ASN A 141 20.44 -12.20 -7.39
C ASN A 141 19.29 -13.15 -7.79
N ALA A 142 18.11 -12.63 -8.15
CA ALA A 142 16.92 -13.44 -8.35
C ALA A 142 17.02 -14.45 -9.51
N ALA A 143 17.82 -14.18 -10.54
CA ALA A 143 18.05 -15.10 -11.65
C ALA A 143 19.32 -15.98 -11.47
N GLY A 144 19.86 -16.07 -10.25
CA GLY A 144 21.09 -16.81 -9.97
C GLY A 144 22.30 -16.21 -10.68
N THR A 145 22.91 -16.95 -11.62
CA THR A 145 24.06 -16.47 -12.40
C THR A 145 23.66 -15.80 -13.73
N ALA A 146 22.39 -15.87 -14.10
CA ALA A 146 21.90 -15.29 -15.34
C ALA A 146 21.97 -13.74 -15.29
N PRO A 147 22.48 -13.07 -16.34
CA PRO A 147 22.48 -11.61 -16.41
C PRO A 147 21.05 -11.10 -16.59
N ILE A 148 20.69 -10.09 -15.80
CA ILE A 148 19.37 -9.45 -15.83
C ILE A 148 19.52 -8.01 -16.32
N GLN A 149 18.61 -7.55 -17.17
CA GLN A 149 18.59 -6.18 -17.69
C GLN A 149 17.16 -5.65 -17.74
N ILE A 150 16.96 -4.40 -17.35
CA ILE A 150 15.71 -3.69 -17.65
C ILE A 150 15.84 -3.10 -19.06
N VAL A 151 14.83 -3.35 -19.89
CA VAL A 151 14.83 -2.98 -21.30
C VAL A 151 13.56 -2.21 -21.66
N ARG A 152 13.57 -1.54 -22.82
CA ARG A 152 12.38 -1.01 -23.49
C ARG A 152 12.31 -1.51 -24.93
N ARG A 153 11.11 -1.55 -25.49
CA ARG A 153 10.95 -1.82 -26.93
C ARG A 153 11.58 -0.68 -27.74
N LYS A 154 12.26 -1.03 -28.83
CA LYS A 154 12.75 -0.04 -29.80
C LYS A 154 11.57 0.55 -30.56
N LYS A 155 11.68 1.81 -31.02
CA LYS A 155 10.61 2.53 -31.75
C LYS A 155 10.07 1.80 -32.99
N ASN A 156 10.85 0.90 -33.58
CA ASN A 156 10.47 0.08 -34.73
C ASN A 156 9.85 -1.28 -34.35
N ASN A 157 9.58 -1.54 -33.07
CA ASN A 157 9.11 -2.80 -32.49
C ASN A 157 9.99 -4.04 -32.81
N LYS A 158 11.17 -3.85 -33.38
CA LYS A 158 12.14 -4.92 -33.70
C LYS A 158 13.22 -4.96 -32.63
N GLY A 159 12.89 -5.64 -31.53
CA GLY A 159 13.80 -5.92 -30.43
C GLY A 159 13.82 -4.87 -29.32
N PHE A 160 14.79 -5.00 -28.43
CA PHE A 160 14.85 -4.30 -27.14
C PHE A 160 16.10 -3.43 -27.02
N ALA A 161 15.96 -2.28 -26.38
CA ALA A 161 17.06 -1.41 -25.99
C ALA A 161 17.22 -1.45 -24.48
N LYS A 162 18.45 -1.68 -24.01
CA LYS A 162 18.78 -1.68 -22.59
C LYS A 162 18.55 -0.29 -21.98
N ILE A 163 17.91 -0.26 -20.82
CA ILE A 163 17.83 0.91 -19.93
C ILE A 163 18.87 0.74 -18.83
N TYR A 164 18.80 -0.36 -18.07
CA TYR A 164 19.68 -0.65 -16.95
C TYR A 164 20.22 -2.08 -17.01
N ASN A 165 21.47 -2.26 -16.63
CA ASN A 165 22.02 -3.57 -16.32
C ASN A 165 21.85 -3.84 -14.82
N ILE A 166 21.22 -4.95 -14.46
CA ILE A 166 21.07 -5.32 -13.06
C ILE A 166 22.33 -6.08 -12.66
N ARG A 167 23.32 -5.34 -12.15
CA ARG A 167 24.53 -5.96 -11.61
C ARG A 167 24.14 -6.74 -10.36
N ARG A 168 24.79 -7.87 -10.15
CA ARG A 168 24.59 -8.67 -8.93
C ARG A 168 25.25 -7.97 -7.75
N LEU A 169 24.54 -7.87 -6.64
CA LEU A 169 25.16 -7.49 -5.37
C LEU A 169 25.84 -8.71 -4.79
N LYS A 170 27.16 -8.63 -4.62
CA LYS A 170 27.96 -9.69 -3.99
C LYS A 170 27.65 -9.78 -2.50
N LYS A 171 27.69 -10.99 -1.95
CA LYS A 171 27.36 -11.25 -0.55
C LYS A 171 28.27 -10.48 0.41
N GLU A 172 29.55 -10.35 0.09
CA GLU A 172 30.54 -9.66 0.92
C GLU A 172 30.22 -8.16 1.02
N VAL A 173 29.77 -7.54 -0.08
CA VAL A 173 29.36 -6.13 -0.10
C VAL A 173 28.04 -5.95 0.63
N TYR A 174 27.09 -6.87 0.44
CA TYR A 174 25.82 -6.88 1.17
C TYR A 174 26.03 -6.90 2.70
N GLU A 175 26.89 -7.79 3.19
CA GLU A 175 27.19 -7.90 4.63
C GLU A 175 27.85 -6.64 5.21
N GLN A 176 28.55 -5.84 4.38
CA GLN A 176 29.12 -4.56 4.78
C GLN A 176 28.09 -3.43 4.83
N LEU A 177 27.03 -3.52 4.02
CA LEU A 177 25.99 -2.49 3.93
C LEU A 177 24.92 -2.61 5.02
N ILE A 178 24.71 -3.82 5.55
CA ILE A 178 23.77 -4.06 6.64
C ILE A 178 24.37 -3.67 7.98
N ALA A 179 23.67 -2.81 8.71
CA ALA A 179 23.96 -2.55 10.12
C ALA A 179 23.55 -3.77 10.95
N LYS A 180 24.50 -4.39 11.66
CA LYS A 180 24.19 -5.46 12.63
C LYS A 180 23.54 -4.84 13.85
N ASP A 181 22.22 -4.95 13.97
CA ASP A 181 21.53 -4.58 15.20
C ASP A 181 22.00 -5.48 16.34
N LYS A 182 22.51 -4.86 17.41
CA LYS A 182 22.70 -5.55 18.69
C LYS A 182 21.30 -5.73 19.30
N ASN A 183 20.86 -6.99 19.35
CA ASN A 183 19.72 -7.51 20.12
C ASN A 183 18.31 -7.10 19.66
N VAL A 184 17.60 -8.03 19.00
CA VAL A 184 16.16 -8.22 19.22
C VAL A 184 15.87 -9.73 19.17
N ASN A 185 15.66 -10.33 20.34
CA ASN A 185 15.01 -11.64 20.46
C ASN A 185 13.54 -11.46 20.09
N LEU A 186 13.13 -11.93 18.91
CA LEU A 186 11.72 -12.00 18.53
C LEU A 186 11.09 -13.21 19.23
N VAL A 187 10.38 -12.96 20.33
CA VAL A 187 9.44 -13.93 20.89
C VAL A 187 8.20 -13.93 19.99
N ALA A 188 7.96 -15.04 19.31
CA ALA A 188 6.76 -15.25 18.50
C ALA A 188 5.55 -15.40 19.44
N ASN A 189 4.71 -14.37 19.52
CA ASN A 189 3.36 -14.49 20.07
C ASN A 189 2.42 -14.93 18.94
N THR A 190 1.99 -16.19 18.95
CA THR A 190 0.80 -16.65 18.23
C THR A 190 -0.44 -16.20 19.00
N PRO A 191 -1.33 -15.37 18.42
CA PRO A 191 -2.58 -15.01 19.10
C PRO A 191 -3.62 -16.12 18.93
N ASP A 192 -4.25 -16.51 20.05
CA ASP A 192 -5.40 -17.40 20.11
C ASP A 192 -6.60 -16.80 19.34
N GLN A 193 -7.17 -17.59 18.43
CA GLN A 193 -8.39 -17.23 17.70
C GLN A 193 -9.62 -17.60 18.52
N THR A 194 -10.43 -16.59 18.86
CA THR A 194 -11.71 -16.77 19.57
C THR A 194 -12.84 -16.35 18.65
N ALA A 195 -13.72 -17.28 18.26
CA ALA A 195 -14.88 -16.98 17.42
C ALA A 195 -16.11 -16.58 18.25
N VAL A 196 -16.86 -15.57 17.82
CA VAL A 196 -18.17 -15.19 18.39
C VAL A 196 -19.27 -15.29 17.32
N GLY A 197 -20.41 -15.90 17.67
CA GLY A 197 -21.54 -16.12 16.77
C GLY A 197 -22.85 -15.52 17.28
N LYS A 198 -23.72 -15.06 16.36
CA LYS A 198 -25.07 -14.57 16.67
C LYS A 198 -26.06 -15.75 16.72
N ILE A 199 -26.75 -15.92 17.85
CA ILE A 199 -27.83 -16.89 18.00
C ILE A 199 -29.15 -16.19 17.66
N VAL A 200 -29.81 -16.55 16.56
CA VAL A 200 -31.21 -16.15 16.32
C VAL A 200 -32.12 -17.10 17.09
N VAL A 201 -32.82 -16.57 18.09
CA VAL A 201 -33.82 -17.29 18.86
C VAL A 201 -35.18 -17.11 18.19
N LYS A 202 -35.81 -18.19 17.71
CA LYS A 202 -37.23 -18.19 17.32
C LYS A 202 -38.04 -19.06 18.27
N THR A 203 -39.12 -18.50 18.80
CA THR A 203 -40.12 -19.20 19.62
C THR A 203 -41.04 -19.99 18.70
N THR A 204 -41.15 -21.31 18.92
CA THR A 204 -42.17 -22.13 18.27
C THR A 204 -43.50 -22.01 19.03
N LYS A 205 -44.63 -22.32 18.39
CA LYS A 205 -45.99 -22.20 18.96
C LYS A 205 -46.24 -23.04 20.24
N SER A 206 -45.28 -23.87 20.68
CA SER A 206 -45.32 -24.66 21.91
C SER A 206 -44.30 -24.21 22.98
N GLY A 207 -43.65 -23.05 22.82
CA GLY A 207 -42.82 -22.44 23.87
C GLY A 207 -41.40 -23.01 24.03
N ARG A 208 -40.95 -23.98 23.21
CA ARG A 208 -39.56 -24.46 23.23
C ARG A 208 -38.64 -23.65 22.29
N LEU A 209 -37.47 -23.29 22.82
CA LEU A 209 -36.39 -22.57 22.15
C LEU A 209 -35.61 -23.52 21.22
N SER A 210 -35.58 -23.24 19.91
CA SER A 210 -34.73 -23.95 18.95
C SER A 210 -33.55 -23.06 18.53
N LYS A 211 -32.31 -23.55 18.69
CA LYS A 211 -31.08 -22.89 18.22
C LYS A 211 -30.58 -23.62 16.98
N LYS A 212 -30.48 -22.94 15.84
CA LYS A 212 -29.74 -23.43 14.66
C LYS A 212 -28.64 -22.41 14.31
N PRO A 213 -27.39 -22.84 14.07
CA PRO A 213 -26.36 -21.95 13.56
C PRO A 213 -26.69 -21.54 12.13
N SER A 214 -26.72 -20.24 11.84
CA SER A 214 -26.72 -19.71 10.48
C SER A 214 -25.33 -19.17 10.18
N GLU A 215 -24.73 -19.69 9.11
CA GLU A 215 -23.58 -19.21 8.32
C GLU A 215 -22.37 -18.61 9.06
N ILE A 216 -21.24 -19.29 8.91
CA ILE A 216 -19.92 -18.86 9.37
C ILE A 216 -19.31 -18.00 8.26
N TYR A 217 -19.09 -16.72 8.52
CA TYR A 217 -18.30 -15.85 7.65
C TYR A 217 -16.86 -15.78 8.20
N PRO A 218 -15.83 -16.10 7.40
CA PRO A 218 -14.45 -15.92 7.80
C PRO A 218 -14.13 -14.42 8.03
N GLU A 219 -13.36 -14.13 9.07
CA GLU A 219 -13.07 -12.81 9.68
C GLU A 219 -12.57 -11.67 8.77
N LYS A 220 -12.37 -11.88 7.47
CA LYS A 220 -11.87 -10.85 6.55
C LYS A 220 -12.95 -10.07 5.78
N GLU A 221 -14.23 -10.40 5.93
CA GLU A 221 -15.26 -9.88 5.02
C GLU A 221 -16.44 -9.12 5.69
N ALA A 222 -16.43 -8.87 6.99
CA ALA A 222 -17.53 -8.16 7.65
C ALA A 222 -17.10 -6.81 8.25
N VAL A 223 -16.64 -5.88 7.41
CA VAL A 223 -16.64 -4.45 7.77
C VAL A 223 -18.09 -3.98 7.74
N LEU A 224 -18.61 -3.56 8.89
CA LEU A 224 -19.96 -3.01 8.98
C LEU A 224 -19.90 -1.50 8.72
N SER A 225 -20.89 -0.96 8.02
CA SER A 225 -20.97 0.47 7.71
C SER A 225 -22.07 1.16 8.50
N LEU A 226 -21.74 2.26 9.15
CA LEU A 226 -22.68 3.22 9.72
C LEU A 226 -22.96 4.32 8.69
N LYS A 227 -24.22 4.50 8.32
CA LYS A 227 -24.67 5.55 7.39
C LYS A 227 -25.35 6.67 8.19
N LEU A 228 -24.81 7.88 8.15
CA LEU A 228 -25.32 9.03 8.90
C LEU A 228 -25.77 10.13 7.95
N GLU A 229 -26.97 10.68 8.18
CA GLU A 229 -27.48 11.86 7.46
C GLU A 229 -27.14 13.17 8.18
N GLN A 230 -26.78 13.05 9.47
CA GLN A 230 -26.45 14.16 10.34
C GLN A 230 -25.53 13.69 11.47
N ILE A 231 -24.78 14.63 12.05
CA ILE A 231 -24.07 14.47 13.32
C ILE A 231 -24.62 15.49 14.31
N VAL A 232 -24.89 15.04 15.54
CA VAL A 232 -25.45 15.88 16.60
C VAL A 232 -24.52 15.83 17.80
N THR A 233 -23.94 16.97 18.17
CA THR A 233 -23.21 17.18 19.42
C THR A 233 -24.07 17.94 20.42
N LEU A 234 -23.52 18.23 21.59
CA LEU A 234 -24.19 19.06 22.60
C LEU A 234 -24.40 20.50 22.11
N GLU A 235 -23.48 21.02 21.29
CA GLU A 235 -23.49 22.43 20.87
C GLU A 235 -24.02 22.63 19.45
N ARG A 236 -23.90 21.62 18.58
CA ARG A 236 -24.13 21.79 17.15
C ARG A 236 -24.78 20.58 16.52
N LYS A 237 -25.53 20.84 15.46
CA LYS A 237 -26.09 19.83 14.57
C LYS A 237 -25.61 20.09 13.15
N TYR A 238 -24.93 19.11 12.59
CA TYR A 238 -24.41 19.10 11.23
C TYR A 238 -25.35 18.31 10.33
N LEU A 239 -25.94 18.96 9.33
CA LEU A 239 -26.75 18.31 8.31
C LEU A 239 -25.90 18.03 7.08
N PHE A 240 -26.00 16.82 6.53
CA PHE A 240 -25.23 16.46 5.34
C PHE A 240 -26.04 16.63 4.03
N ASN A 241 -25.35 16.96 2.94
CA ASN A 241 -25.92 17.03 1.59
C ASN A 241 -26.34 15.64 1.08
N ALA A 242 -25.64 14.60 1.52
CA ALA A 242 -25.96 13.21 1.29
C ALA A 242 -25.49 12.39 2.50
N PRO A 243 -26.03 11.18 2.72
CA PRO A 243 -25.59 10.36 3.83
C PRO A 243 -24.10 9.99 3.72
N VAL A 244 -23.37 10.15 4.82
CA VAL A 244 -21.94 9.84 4.92
C VAL A 244 -21.76 8.47 5.55
N PHE A 245 -20.87 7.67 4.98
CA PHE A 245 -20.58 6.32 5.45
C PHE A 245 -19.34 6.32 6.35
N PHE A 246 -19.45 5.63 7.48
CA PHE A 246 -18.37 5.36 8.41
C PHE A 246 -18.20 3.86 8.50
N GLN A 247 -16.96 3.39 8.48
CA GLN A 247 -16.67 1.99 8.69
C GLN A 247 -16.53 1.74 10.19
N PHE A 248 -16.99 0.60 10.68
CA PHE A 248 -16.69 0.20 12.04
C PHE A 248 -16.37 -1.29 12.13
N TYR A 249 -15.46 -1.60 13.03
CA TYR A 249 -14.99 -2.95 13.27
C TYR A 249 -14.59 -3.12 14.75
N PRO A 250 -14.73 -4.34 15.30
CA PRO A 250 -14.24 -4.64 16.64
C PRO A 250 -12.71 -4.70 16.65
N GLU A 251 -12.08 -4.10 17.66
CA GLU A 251 -10.64 -4.24 17.91
C GLU A 251 -10.40 -4.49 19.41
N GLY A 252 -9.85 -5.67 19.72
CA GLY A 252 -9.66 -6.13 21.11
C GLY A 252 -10.98 -6.21 21.88
N LYS A 253 -11.12 -5.39 22.93
CA LYS A 253 -12.36 -5.27 23.74
C LYS A 253 -13.20 -4.04 23.38
N GLY A 254 -12.87 -3.34 22.31
CA GLY A 254 -13.52 -2.10 21.88
C GLY A 254 -14.05 -2.18 20.46
N ILE A 255 -14.62 -1.07 20.03
CA ILE A 255 -15.10 -0.80 18.68
C ILE A 255 -14.40 0.45 18.19
N ILE A 256 -13.96 0.39 16.94
CA ILE A 256 -13.44 1.53 16.20
C ILE A 256 -14.45 1.94 15.15
N ILE A 257 -14.62 3.25 14.98
CA ILE A 257 -15.35 3.85 13.87
C ILE A 257 -14.40 4.80 13.14
N GLU A 258 -14.30 4.67 11.83
CA GLU A 258 -13.43 5.51 11.02
C GLU A 258 -14.12 6.03 9.75
N ASN A 259 -13.64 7.19 9.31
CA ASN A 259 -13.87 7.70 7.98
C ASN A 259 -12.59 8.35 7.48
N GLU A 260 -11.88 7.61 6.64
CA GLU A 260 -10.60 8.03 6.06
C GLU A 260 -10.72 9.33 5.24
N GLN A 261 -11.86 9.53 4.57
CA GLN A 261 -12.12 10.73 3.75
C GLN A 261 -12.15 12.01 4.57
N LEU A 262 -12.57 11.90 5.83
CA LEU A 262 -12.67 12.99 6.79
C LEU A 262 -11.50 13.03 7.77
N ASP A 263 -10.57 12.06 7.67
CA ASP A 263 -9.46 11.86 8.59
C ASP A 263 -9.94 11.72 10.05
N LEU A 264 -11.02 10.94 10.25
CA LEU A 264 -11.64 10.72 11.55
C LEU A 264 -11.46 9.27 12.00
N PHE A 265 -11.06 9.10 13.25
CA PHE A 265 -10.89 7.82 13.91
C PHE A 265 -11.36 7.90 15.34
N ALA A 266 -12.39 7.14 15.69
CA ALA A 266 -12.99 7.16 17.02
C ALA A 266 -13.01 5.76 17.61
N ALA A 267 -12.82 5.66 18.93
CA ALA A 267 -12.78 4.38 19.62
C ALA A 267 -13.62 4.41 20.90
N GLY A 268 -14.20 3.27 21.25
CA GLY A 268 -14.97 3.12 22.48
C GLY A 268 -15.09 1.66 22.92
N LYS A 269 -15.41 1.42 24.19
CA LYS A 269 -15.70 0.06 24.70
C LYS A 269 -17.07 -0.44 24.24
N SER A 270 -17.90 0.47 23.71
CA SER A 270 -19.19 0.18 23.09
C SER A 270 -19.40 1.04 21.83
N LEU A 271 -20.36 0.66 20.99
CA LEU A 271 -20.69 1.40 19.77
C LEU A 271 -21.16 2.83 20.09
N GLU A 272 -21.89 3.00 21.19
CA GLU A 272 -22.40 4.33 21.60
C GLU A 272 -21.27 5.22 22.13
N GLU A 273 -20.29 4.66 22.84
CA GLU A 273 -19.09 5.39 23.26
C GLU A 273 -18.24 5.81 22.04
N ALA A 274 -18.03 4.89 21.08
CA ALA A 274 -17.29 5.18 19.86
C ALA A 274 -18.00 6.21 18.97
N LYS A 275 -19.34 6.19 18.89
CA LYS A 275 -20.13 7.23 18.19
C LYS A 275 -20.03 8.57 18.88
N PHE A 276 -20.07 8.59 20.22
CA PHE A 276 -19.94 9.83 20.97
C PHE A 276 -18.58 10.47 20.68
N ASP A 277 -17.49 9.69 20.76
CA ASP A 277 -16.13 10.15 20.42
C ASP A 277 -16.05 10.64 18.96
N LEU A 278 -16.62 9.88 18.01
CA LEU A 278 -16.70 10.29 16.60
C LEU A 278 -17.37 11.66 16.42
N PHE A 279 -18.48 11.90 17.11
CA PHE A 279 -19.24 13.13 16.95
C PHE A 279 -18.48 14.33 17.51
N GLN A 280 -17.77 14.15 18.63
CA GLN A 280 -16.89 15.17 19.19
C GLN A 280 -15.70 15.46 18.27
N GLN A 281 -15.06 14.43 17.73
CA GLN A 281 -13.94 14.61 16.79
C GLN A 281 -14.37 15.27 15.49
N PHE A 282 -15.55 14.93 14.97
CA PHE A 282 -16.12 15.58 13.79
C PHE A 282 -16.32 17.07 14.05
N ASP A 283 -16.95 17.44 15.17
CA ASP A 283 -17.18 18.84 15.53
C ASP A 283 -15.86 19.61 15.66
N PHE A 284 -14.90 19.05 16.41
CA PHE A 284 -13.58 19.64 16.57
C PHE A 284 -12.88 19.86 15.22
N SER A 285 -12.80 18.82 14.39
CA SER A 285 -12.12 18.86 13.10
C SER A 285 -12.79 19.84 12.13
N TYR A 286 -14.12 19.80 12.03
CA TYR A 286 -14.88 20.71 11.17
C TYR A 286 -14.67 22.17 11.57
N GLN A 287 -14.79 22.49 12.87
CA GLN A 287 -14.59 23.85 13.37
C GLN A 287 -13.14 24.30 13.15
N ARG A 288 -12.17 23.45 13.50
CA ARG A 288 -10.74 23.77 13.37
C ARG A 288 -10.36 24.06 11.92
N PHE A 289 -10.78 23.22 10.98
CA PHE A 289 -10.42 23.39 9.57
C PHE A 289 -11.20 24.51 8.90
N SER A 290 -12.44 24.78 9.33
CA SER A 290 -13.23 25.90 8.81
C SER A 290 -12.62 27.26 9.17
N GLN A 291 -11.92 27.36 10.31
CA GLN A 291 -11.30 28.59 10.80
C GLN A 291 -9.85 28.84 10.32
N LEU A 292 -9.16 27.80 9.83
CA LEU A 292 -7.77 27.90 9.38
C LEU A 292 -7.69 28.28 7.90
N GLU A 293 -6.79 29.20 7.56
CA GLU A 293 -6.41 29.49 6.17
C GLU A 293 -5.72 28.29 5.51
N ASP A 294 -5.91 28.13 4.21
CA ASP A 294 -5.45 26.96 3.45
C ASP A 294 -3.93 26.80 3.47
N GLU A 295 -3.16 27.89 3.55
CA GLU A 295 -1.69 27.87 3.64
C GLU A 295 -1.18 27.29 4.96
N LYS A 296 -2.03 27.27 6.01
CA LYS A 296 -1.70 26.68 7.32
C LYS A 296 -2.00 25.19 7.38
N LEU A 297 -2.59 24.63 6.32
CA LEU A 297 -3.01 23.24 6.24
C LEU A 297 -2.10 22.45 5.31
N SER A 298 -1.75 21.23 5.73
CA SER A 298 -1.10 20.27 4.83
C SER A 298 -1.98 20.02 3.60
N LEU A 299 -1.40 19.52 2.51
CA LEU A 299 -2.17 19.22 1.29
C LEU A 299 -3.35 18.28 1.58
N ARG A 300 -3.15 17.28 2.44
CA ARG A 300 -4.21 16.38 2.93
C ARG A 300 -5.29 17.13 3.69
N LEU A 301 -4.94 17.97 4.66
CA LEU A 301 -5.94 18.69 5.45
C LEU A 301 -6.74 19.71 4.61
N ARG A 302 -6.14 20.27 3.55
CA ARG A 302 -6.88 21.07 2.55
C ARG A 302 -7.91 20.24 1.79
N LYS A 303 -7.55 19.03 1.39
CA LYS A 303 -8.48 18.07 0.75
C LYS A 303 -9.62 17.68 1.70
N VAL A 304 -9.30 17.37 2.96
CA VAL A 304 -10.28 17.07 4.02
C VAL A 304 -11.21 18.27 4.27
N LYS A 305 -10.66 19.49 4.40
CA LYS A 305 -11.46 20.73 4.52
C LYS A 305 -12.40 20.93 3.33
N THR A 306 -11.92 20.67 2.12
CA THR A 306 -12.75 20.74 0.90
C THR A 306 -13.87 19.70 0.96
N TYR A 307 -13.57 18.49 1.44
CA TYR A 307 -14.57 17.44 1.59
C TYR A 307 -15.63 17.81 2.64
N TYR A 308 -15.23 18.35 3.80
CA TYR A 308 -16.16 18.90 4.80
C TYR A 308 -17.12 19.94 4.19
N LYS A 309 -16.60 20.88 3.40
CA LYS A 309 -17.43 21.89 2.69
C LYS A 309 -18.40 21.26 1.68
N LEU A 310 -18.04 20.14 1.08
CA LEU A 310 -18.88 19.42 0.13
C LEU A 310 -20.00 18.64 0.85
N ILE A 311 -19.68 17.98 1.97
CA ILE A 311 -20.63 17.10 2.65
C ILE A 311 -21.55 17.84 3.61
N VAL A 312 -21.10 18.91 4.27
CA VAL A 312 -21.92 19.65 5.23
C VAL A 312 -22.79 20.65 4.49
N LYS A 313 -24.11 20.44 4.58
CA LYS A 313 -25.13 21.32 4.02
C LYS A 313 -25.36 22.53 4.91
N ASP A 314 -25.50 22.29 6.20
CA ASP A 314 -25.89 23.30 7.17
C ASP A 314 -25.38 22.94 8.57
N VAL A 315 -25.15 23.98 9.38
CA VAL A 315 -24.69 23.88 10.77
C VAL A 315 -25.66 24.68 11.64
N ILE A 316 -26.44 23.95 12.44
CA ILE A 316 -27.38 24.52 13.38
C ILE A 316 -26.69 24.58 14.75
N ASN A 317 -26.51 25.78 15.29
CA ASN A 317 -26.00 25.96 16.66
C ASN A 317 -27.15 25.78 17.65
N GLY A 318 -26.90 25.01 18.71
CA GLY A 318 -27.82 24.77 19.82
C GLY A 318 -27.81 25.87 20.87
#